data_AF-A0A5N6RY21-F1
#
_entry.id   AF-A0A5N6RY21-F1
#
_cell.length_a   1.000
_cell.length_b   1.000
_cell.length_c   1.000
_cell.angle_alpha   90.00
_cell.angle_beta   90.00
_cell.angle_gamma   90.00
#
_symmetry.space_group_name_H-M   'P 1'
#
loop_
_entity.id
_entity.type
_entity.pdbx_description
1 polymer ?
#
loop_
_entity_poly.entity_id
_entity_poly.type
_entity_poly.pdbx_seq_one_letter_code
_entity_poly.pdbx_strand_id
1 'polypeptide(L)'
;MKKTAAILVAALLTISVSACSPSSVQNEASASASASVAASKAAEARKTREAEEKARKEAAEKLDTAKSTLNDKVSQARALLDSSNDNVADPQTRVALSDAINADTSLESMDPEAYTQAIQPLQSAMDGVNASVDRKKQNDTAAAQAAADAAAKAKADADAAAWQAQQQAQTQSQQAQPQTQSQGTAHGGAFCSSEGAQAQSDRSSNILTCRVAADGRLRWKL
;
A
#
# COMPACT_ATOMS: atom_id res chain seq x y z
N MET A 1 5.90 59.85 26.89
CA MET A 1 6.38 61.14 27.46
C MET A 1 7.60 61.55 26.66
N LYS A 2 7.45 62.58 25.83
CA LYS A 2 8.47 63.11 24.92
C LYS A 2 9.38 64.06 25.70
N LYS A 3 10.70 63.93 25.56
CA LYS A 3 11.64 65.01 25.89
C LYS A 3 12.59 65.22 24.72
N THR A 4 12.14 66.13 23.86
CA THR A 4 12.94 66.91 22.92
C THR A 4 13.87 67.82 23.71
N ALA A 5 15.15 67.88 23.33
CA ALA A 5 16.03 68.97 23.72
C ALA A 5 16.95 69.31 22.54
N ALA A 6 16.51 70.31 21.77
CA ALA A 6 17.39 71.12 20.95
C ALA A 6 18.16 72.08 21.87
N ILE A 7 19.41 72.43 21.56
CA ILE A 7 20.00 73.73 21.93
C ILE A 7 21.28 73.99 21.11
N LEU A 8 21.25 75.19 20.50
CA LEU A 8 22.29 76.13 20.07
C LEU A 8 23.51 75.67 19.27
N VAL A 9 23.46 76.09 18.00
CA VAL A 9 24.58 76.67 17.24
C VAL A 9 25.06 77.94 17.94
N ALA A 10 26.36 78.05 18.22
CA ALA A 10 27.04 79.30 18.52
C ALA A 10 28.32 79.38 17.69
N ALA A 11 28.25 80.13 16.59
CA ALA A 11 29.39 80.59 15.83
C ALA A 11 30.09 81.69 16.63
N LEU A 12 31.36 81.48 16.97
CA LEU A 12 32.26 82.54 17.44
C LEU A 12 33.43 82.63 16.47
N LEU A 13 33.33 83.67 15.65
CA LEU A 13 34.35 84.19 14.77
C LEU A 13 35.40 84.90 15.66
N THR A 14 36.61 84.35 15.75
CA THR A 14 37.77 85.09 16.27
C THR A 14 38.88 85.08 15.23
N ILE A 15 39.02 86.23 14.57
CA ILE A 15 40.18 86.59 13.75
C ILE A 15 41.29 86.98 14.72
N SER A 16 42.35 86.17 14.77
CA SER A 16 43.62 86.55 15.38
C SER A 16 44.68 86.61 14.27
N VAL A 17 45.10 87.82 13.95
CA VAL A 17 46.32 88.12 13.20
C VAL A 17 47.49 88.15 14.17
N SER A 18 48.63 87.58 13.74
CA SER A 18 50.01 88.02 14.03
C SER A 18 50.95 86.88 14.45
N ALA A 19 52.19 87.02 13.98
CA ALA A 19 53.42 86.25 14.22
C ALA A 19 53.63 84.97 13.39
N CYS A 20 54.47 85.11 12.37
CA CYS A 20 55.15 84.01 11.68
C CYS A 20 56.32 83.52 12.57
N SER A 21 56.22 82.29 13.10
CA SER A 21 57.35 81.44 13.50
C SER A 21 56.87 79.98 13.64
N PRO A 22 57.72 78.98 13.31
CA PRO A 22 57.26 77.65 12.91
C PRO A 22 57.14 76.72 14.12
N SER A 23 55.92 76.38 14.53
CA SER A 23 55.68 75.31 15.52
C SER A 23 54.33 74.61 15.29
N SER A 24 53.97 74.37 14.02
CA SER A 24 52.73 73.68 13.63
C SER A 24 52.90 72.16 13.46
N VAL A 25 54.14 71.66 13.52
CA VAL A 25 54.46 70.26 13.18
C VAL A 25 54.04 69.22 14.22
N GLN A 26 53.76 69.59 15.46
CA GLN A 26 53.37 68.62 16.50
C GLN A 26 51.87 68.30 16.53
N ASN A 27 50.99 69.19 16.03
CA ASN A 27 49.53 68.96 16.07
C ASN A 27 49.01 68.25 14.82
N GLU A 28 49.66 68.40 13.67
CA GLU A 28 49.30 67.70 12.43
C GLU A 28 49.76 66.23 12.42
N ALA A 29 50.88 65.92 13.08
CA ALA A 29 51.37 64.55 13.22
C ALA A 29 50.44 63.68 14.10
N SER A 30 49.94 64.21 15.22
CA SER A 30 48.98 63.50 16.08
C SER A 30 47.58 63.38 15.45
N ALA A 31 47.13 64.37 14.67
CA ALA A 31 45.87 64.28 13.92
C ALA A 31 45.96 63.28 12.75
N SER A 32 47.08 63.25 12.02
CA SER A 32 47.36 62.29 10.95
C SER A 32 47.53 60.85 11.45
N ALA A 33 48.17 60.66 12.62
CA ALA A 33 48.25 59.37 13.29
C ALA A 33 46.86 58.88 13.77
N SER A 34 46.02 59.79 14.27
CA SER A 34 44.65 59.46 14.71
C SER A 34 43.73 59.11 13.53
N ALA A 35 43.88 59.80 12.39
CA ALA A 35 43.11 59.54 11.17
C ALA A 35 43.49 58.22 10.50
N SER A 36 44.78 57.85 10.48
CA SER A 36 45.24 56.57 9.94
C SER A 36 44.83 55.36 10.79
N VAL A 37 44.78 55.51 12.12
CA VAL A 37 44.23 54.49 13.04
C VAL A 37 42.70 54.36 12.91
N ALA A 38 41.98 55.46 12.67
CA ALA A 38 40.55 55.41 12.39
C ALA A 38 40.24 54.76 11.02
N ALA A 39 41.06 55.05 10.01
CA ALA A 39 40.94 54.44 8.68
C ALA A 39 41.24 52.93 8.69
N SER A 40 42.25 52.48 9.44
CA SER A 40 42.56 51.06 9.58
C SER A 40 41.48 50.29 10.34
N LYS A 41 40.94 50.85 11.44
CA LYS A 41 39.77 50.26 12.14
C LYS A 41 38.52 50.19 11.26
N ALA A 42 38.28 51.22 10.44
CA ALA A 42 37.16 51.20 9.50
C ALA A 42 37.34 50.14 8.39
N ALA A 43 38.58 49.89 7.94
CA ALA A 43 38.89 48.84 6.97
C ALA A 43 38.72 47.43 7.56
N GLU A 44 39.16 47.19 8.79
CA GLU A 44 38.92 45.92 9.48
C GLU A 44 37.43 45.67 9.78
N ALA A 45 36.70 46.72 10.16
CA ALA A 45 35.25 46.65 10.34
C ALA A 45 34.48 46.34 9.04
N ARG A 46 35.00 46.74 7.87
CA ARG A 46 34.42 46.37 6.57
C ARG A 46 34.69 44.91 6.22
N LYS A 47 35.94 44.44 6.38
CA LYS A 47 36.30 43.04 6.11
C LYS A 47 35.52 42.05 6.98
N THR A 48 35.32 42.39 8.25
CA THR A 48 34.52 41.57 9.19
C THR A 48 33.05 41.53 8.77
N ARG A 49 32.44 42.66 8.38
CA ARG A 49 31.06 42.69 7.86
C ARG A 49 30.89 41.89 6.56
N GLU A 50 31.85 41.99 5.63
CA GLU A 50 31.83 41.21 4.40
C GLU A 50 31.92 39.69 4.68
N ALA A 51 32.76 39.29 5.63
CA ALA A 51 32.87 37.90 6.06
C ALA A 51 31.59 37.40 6.75
N GLU A 52 30.98 38.22 7.61
CA GLU A 52 29.69 37.90 8.26
C GLU A 52 28.54 37.81 7.25
N GLU A 53 28.48 38.73 6.28
CA GLU A 53 27.47 38.69 5.22
C GLU A 53 27.62 37.42 4.37
N LYS A 54 28.86 37.04 4.02
CA LYS A 54 29.13 35.80 3.30
C LYS A 54 28.70 34.58 4.12
N ALA A 55 29.07 34.52 5.40
CA ALA A 55 28.67 33.42 6.28
C ALA A 55 27.14 33.33 6.44
N ARG A 56 26.44 34.48 6.51
CA ARG A 56 24.97 34.52 6.55
C ARG A 56 24.34 34.02 5.25
N LYS A 57 24.91 34.36 4.08
CA LYS A 57 24.44 33.87 2.77
C LYS A 57 24.62 32.35 2.67
N GLU A 58 25.79 31.84 3.03
CA GLU A 58 26.06 30.39 3.02
C GLU A 58 25.13 29.64 4.00
N ALA A 59 24.87 30.19 5.19
CA ALA A 59 23.92 29.61 6.13
C ALA A 59 22.48 29.63 5.58
N ALA A 60 22.07 30.72 4.91
CA ALA A 60 20.75 30.82 4.30
C ALA A 60 20.58 29.82 3.14
N GLU A 61 21.59 29.63 2.30
CA GLU A 61 21.59 28.66 1.20
C GLU A 61 21.50 27.21 1.71
N LYS A 62 22.23 26.89 2.78
CA LYS A 62 22.13 25.58 3.45
C LYS A 62 20.73 25.33 4.01
N LEU A 63 20.15 26.35 4.64
CA LEU A 63 18.80 26.27 5.17
C LEU A 63 17.75 26.06 4.06
N ASP A 64 17.87 26.80 2.96
CA ASP A 64 16.97 26.66 1.81
C ASP A 64 17.07 25.27 1.18
N THR A 65 18.30 24.77 1.01
CA THR A 65 18.55 23.41 0.51
C THR A 65 17.96 22.34 1.42
N ALA A 66 18.12 22.47 2.74
CA ALA A 66 17.58 21.52 3.72
C ALA A 66 16.05 21.53 3.73
N LYS A 67 15.42 22.71 3.65
CA LYS A 67 13.96 22.87 3.52
C LYS A 67 13.43 22.24 2.24
N SER A 68 14.08 22.51 1.12
CA SER A 68 13.71 21.95 -0.19
C SER A 68 13.76 20.41 -0.15
N THR A 69 14.85 19.85 0.39
CA THR A 69 15.03 18.39 0.54
C THR A 69 13.94 17.76 1.40
N LEU A 70 13.60 18.36 2.56
CA LEU A 70 12.52 17.86 3.41
C LEU A 70 11.18 17.93 2.68
N ASN A 71 10.89 19.02 1.99
CA ASN A 71 9.64 19.20 1.26
C ASN A 71 9.46 18.19 0.11
N ASP A 72 10.54 17.85 -0.60
CA ASP A 72 10.54 16.79 -1.61
C ASP A 72 10.21 15.42 -1.00
N LYS A 73 10.76 15.14 0.19
CA LYS A 73 10.46 13.91 0.92
C LYS A 73 9.02 13.87 1.44
N VAL A 74 8.51 14.98 1.98
CA VAL A 74 7.10 15.11 2.37
C VAL A 74 6.18 14.89 1.17
N SER A 75 6.54 15.37 -0.01
CA SER A 75 5.76 15.17 -1.24
C SER A 75 5.72 13.69 -1.65
N GLN A 76 6.86 12.99 -1.58
CA GLN A 76 6.92 11.54 -1.79
C GLN A 76 6.07 10.78 -0.76
N ALA A 77 6.12 11.19 0.51
CA ALA A 77 5.35 10.58 1.59
C ALA A 77 3.82 10.76 1.38
N ARG A 78 3.38 11.93 0.93
CA ARG A 78 1.96 12.18 0.57
C ARG A 78 1.52 11.31 -0.60
N ALA A 79 2.31 11.23 -1.66
CA ALA A 79 2.02 10.35 -2.79
C ALA A 79 1.93 8.86 -2.36
N LEU A 80 2.77 8.45 -1.41
CA LEU A 80 2.69 7.12 -0.82
C LEU A 80 1.40 6.92 0.01
N LEU A 81 0.98 7.91 0.80
CA LEU A 81 -0.29 7.84 1.54
C LEU A 81 -1.49 7.65 0.62
N ASP A 82 -1.51 8.36 -0.51
CA ASP A 82 -2.59 8.29 -1.49
C ASP A 82 -2.60 6.93 -2.21
N SER A 83 -1.45 6.49 -2.71
CA SER A 83 -1.34 5.22 -3.44
C SER A 83 -1.50 3.98 -2.55
N SER A 84 -1.22 4.09 -1.25
CA SER A 84 -1.39 2.99 -0.28
C SER A 84 -2.78 2.88 0.35
N ASN A 85 -3.71 3.77 -0.02
CA ASN A 85 -5.06 3.75 0.53
C ASN A 85 -5.75 2.39 0.30
N ASP A 86 -6.31 1.80 1.37
CA ASP A 86 -6.91 0.46 1.41
C ASP A 86 -6.00 -0.72 0.96
N ASN A 87 -4.70 -0.46 0.78
CA ASN A 87 -3.73 -1.43 0.27
C ASN A 87 -2.66 -1.82 1.31
N VAL A 88 -2.85 -1.48 2.59
CA VAL A 88 -1.95 -1.82 3.69
C VAL A 88 -2.49 -2.98 4.53
N ALA A 89 -1.61 -3.82 5.08
CA ALA A 89 -1.99 -4.88 6.01
C ALA A 89 -2.32 -4.33 7.40
N ASP A 90 -1.65 -3.25 7.79
CA ASP A 90 -1.85 -2.55 9.06
C ASP A 90 -2.20 -1.08 8.79
N PRO A 91 -3.43 -0.63 9.11
CA PRO A 91 -3.84 0.77 8.96
C PRO A 91 -3.02 1.75 9.82
N GLN A 92 -2.41 1.31 10.93
CA GLN A 92 -1.63 2.17 11.81
C GLN A 92 -0.36 2.70 11.13
N THR A 93 0.19 1.99 10.14
CA THR A 93 1.36 2.49 9.41
C THR A 93 1.04 3.76 8.62
N ARG A 94 -0.19 3.91 8.11
CA ARG A 94 -0.63 5.15 7.44
C ARG A 94 -0.84 6.29 8.43
N VAL A 95 -1.30 5.99 9.64
CA VAL A 95 -1.43 6.99 10.72
C VAL A 95 -0.05 7.52 11.09
N ALA A 96 0.91 6.63 11.34
CA ALA A 96 2.29 7.02 11.65
C ALA A 96 2.94 7.87 10.53
N LEU A 97 2.70 7.53 9.25
CA LEU A 97 3.17 8.34 8.13
C LEU A 97 2.49 9.72 8.06
N SER A 98 1.20 9.79 8.37
CA SER A 98 0.46 11.06 8.42
C SER A 98 0.98 11.95 9.55
N ASP A 99 1.25 11.38 10.72
CA ASP A 99 1.78 12.09 11.87
C ASP A 99 3.19 12.62 11.60
N ALA A 100 4.05 11.82 10.97
CA ALA A 100 5.39 12.24 10.55
C ALA A 100 5.34 13.41 9.55
N ILE A 101 4.46 13.33 8.54
CA ILE A 101 4.25 14.44 7.58
C ILE A 101 3.80 15.71 8.32
N ASN A 102 2.86 15.59 9.26
CA ASN A 102 2.36 16.75 10.01
C ASN A 102 3.43 17.37 10.91
N ALA A 103 4.27 16.55 11.53
CA ALA A 103 5.41 17.02 12.32
C ALA A 103 6.40 17.80 11.44
N ASP A 104 6.73 17.26 10.27
CA ASP A 104 7.69 17.85 9.34
C ASP A 104 7.15 19.13 8.67
N THR A 105 5.85 19.19 8.34
CA THR A 105 5.25 20.41 7.77
C THR A 105 5.07 21.52 8.79
N SER A 106 5.08 21.18 10.08
CA SER A 106 5.00 22.13 11.18
C SER A 106 6.39 22.57 11.68
N LEU A 107 7.47 22.08 11.07
CA LEU A 107 8.84 22.38 11.50
C LEU A 107 9.27 23.79 11.08
N GLU A 108 9.35 24.68 12.08
CA GLU A 108 9.85 26.04 11.94
C GLU A 108 11.22 26.18 12.63
N SER A 109 12.30 26.02 11.87
CA SER A 109 13.67 26.16 12.39
C SER A 109 14.53 27.07 11.50
N MET A 110 15.54 27.70 12.11
CA MET A 110 16.62 28.39 11.40
C MET A 110 17.87 27.51 11.26
N ASP A 111 17.87 26.34 11.90
CA ASP A 111 18.96 25.37 11.89
C ASP A 111 18.76 24.35 10.75
N PRO A 112 19.65 24.29 9.74
CA PRO A 112 19.55 23.33 8.64
C PRO A 112 19.66 21.87 9.11
N GLU A 113 20.38 21.60 10.20
CA GLU A 113 20.48 20.25 10.76
C GLU A 113 19.13 19.73 11.28
N ALA A 114 18.26 20.62 11.80
CA ALA A 114 16.93 20.23 12.27
C ALA A 114 16.06 19.65 11.13
N TYR A 115 16.10 20.26 9.95
CA TYR A 115 15.41 19.76 8.75
C TYR A 115 16.01 18.43 8.28
N THR A 116 17.33 18.29 8.34
CA THR A 116 18.01 17.05 7.97
C THR A 116 17.66 15.90 8.91
N GLN A 117 17.57 16.17 10.21
CA GLN A 117 17.21 15.18 11.22
C GLN A 117 15.75 14.71 11.10
N ALA A 118 14.84 15.60 10.66
CA ALA A 118 13.42 15.28 10.43
C ALA A 118 13.21 14.24 9.30
N ILE A 119 14.13 14.15 8.34
CA ILE A 119 14.02 13.20 7.21
C ILE A 119 14.01 11.73 7.68
N GLN A 120 14.75 11.39 8.74
CA GLN A 120 14.88 10.01 9.21
C GLN A 120 13.56 9.40 9.72
N PRO A 121 12.84 10.02 10.68
CA PRO A 121 11.55 9.49 11.12
C PRO A 121 10.52 9.42 9.98
N LEU A 122 10.51 10.40 9.07
CA LEU A 122 9.64 10.37 7.89
C LEU A 122 9.95 9.18 6.97
N GLN A 123 11.23 8.96 6.66
CA GLN A 123 11.68 7.83 5.84
C GLN A 123 11.31 6.49 6.49
N SER A 124 11.50 6.37 7.81
CA SER A 124 11.11 5.16 8.55
C SER A 124 9.60 4.90 8.48
N ALA A 125 8.77 5.94 8.56
CA ALA A 125 7.33 5.80 8.42
C ALA A 125 6.92 5.39 6.98
N MET A 126 7.59 5.94 5.96
CA MET A 126 7.40 5.52 4.56
C MET A 126 7.75 4.05 4.36
N ASP A 127 8.90 3.60 4.89
CA ASP A 127 9.34 2.21 4.81
C ASP A 127 8.35 1.28 5.54
N GLY A 128 7.80 1.72 6.68
CA GLY A 128 6.75 1.03 7.41
C GLY A 128 5.47 0.82 6.58
N VAL A 129 5.03 1.85 5.85
CA VAL A 129 3.88 1.73 4.93
C VAL A 129 4.18 0.76 3.78
N ASN A 130 5.35 0.87 3.15
CA ASN A 130 5.74 -0.05 2.07
C ASN A 130 5.77 -1.51 2.54
N ALA A 131 6.36 -1.78 3.71
CA ALA A 131 6.36 -3.11 4.30
C ALA A 131 4.94 -3.62 4.61
N SER A 132 4.04 -2.73 5.01
CA SER A 132 2.63 -3.03 5.24
C SER A 132 1.88 -3.38 3.95
N VAL A 133 2.15 -2.65 2.86
CA VAL A 133 1.61 -2.93 1.53
C VAL A 133 2.08 -4.30 1.02
N ASP A 134 3.37 -4.60 1.14
CA ASP A 134 3.91 -5.88 0.67
C ASP A 134 3.39 -7.06 1.48
N ARG A 135 3.25 -6.90 2.79
CA ARG A 135 2.60 -7.89 3.65
C ARG A 135 1.14 -8.11 3.24
N LYS A 136 0.41 -7.07 2.84
CA LYS A 136 -0.97 -7.24 2.35
C LYS A 136 -0.99 -8.08 1.09
N LYS A 137 -0.12 -7.80 0.11
CA LYS A 137 -0.02 -8.60 -1.12
C LYS A 137 0.27 -10.07 -0.82
N GLN A 138 1.14 -10.34 0.15
CA GLN A 138 1.44 -11.71 0.59
C GLN A 138 0.21 -12.39 1.21
N ASN A 139 -0.51 -11.69 2.10
CA ASN A 139 -1.74 -12.20 2.70
C ASN A 139 -2.83 -12.47 1.66
N ASP A 140 -3.03 -11.55 0.70
CA ASP A 140 -4.00 -11.69 -0.38
C ASP A 140 -3.64 -12.88 -1.29
N THR A 141 -2.35 -13.08 -1.57
CA THR A 141 -1.86 -14.23 -2.36
C THR A 141 -2.11 -15.54 -1.62
N ALA A 142 -1.79 -15.61 -0.33
CA ALA A 142 -2.03 -16.79 0.49
C ALA A 142 -3.53 -17.11 0.61
N ALA A 143 -4.38 -16.10 0.75
CA ALA A 143 -5.84 -16.25 0.76
C ALA A 143 -6.37 -16.77 -0.59
N ALA A 144 -5.84 -16.26 -1.71
CA ALA A 144 -6.21 -16.73 -3.05
C ALA A 144 -5.80 -18.19 -3.28
N GLN A 145 -4.60 -18.59 -2.83
CA GLN A 145 -4.13 -19.98 -2.89
C GLN A 145 -5.02 -20.90 -2.05
N ALA A 146 -5.31 -20.53 -0.80
CA ALA A 146 -6.19 -21.31 0.06
C ALA A 146 -7.60 -21.47 -0.52
N ALA A 147 -8.14 -20.41 -1.17
CA ALA A 147 -9.43 -20.49 -1.85
C ALA A 147 -9.39 -21.43 -3.08
N ALA A 148 -8.30 -21.42 -3.84
CA ALA A 148 -8.12 -22.33 -4.98
C ALA A 148 -8.04 -23.79 -4.53
N ASP A 149 -7.29 -24.08 -3.46
CA ASP A 149 -7.17 -25.43 -2.90
C ASP A 149 -8.51 -25.93 -2.35
N ALA A 150 -9.26 -25.07 -1.67
CA ALA A 150 -10.61 -25.40 -1.18
C ALA A 150 -11.57 -25.70 -2.34
N ALA A 151 -11.53 -24.91 -3.43
CA ALA A 151 -12.33 -25.15 -4.62
C ALA A 151 -11.95 -26.46 -5.33
N ALA A 152 -10.65 -26.76 -5.44
CA ALA A 152 -10.16 -28.00 -6.02
C ALA A 152 -10.63 -29.22 -5.20
N LYS A 153 -10.55 -29.14 -3.86
CA LYS A 153 -11.05 -30.19 -2.97
C LYS A 153 -12.56 -30.38 -3.11
N ALA A 154 -13.34 -29.30 -3.10
CA ALA A 154 -14.79 -29.37 -3.26
C ALA A 154 -15.19 -30.02 -4.60
N LYS A 155 -14.46 -29.71 -5.68
CA LYS A 155 -14.66 -30.35 -6.98
C LYS A 155 -14.32 -31.83 -6.94
N ALA A 156 -13.19 -32.21 -6.35
CA ALA A 156 -12.81 -33.62 -6.23
C ALA A 156 -13.83 -34.43 -5.41
N ASP A 157 -14.32 -33.87 -4.30
CA ASP A 157 -15.34 -34.50 -3.46
C ASP A 157 -16.68 -34.65 -4.23
N ALA A 158 -17.07 -33.63 -5.03
CA ALA A 158 -18.25 -33.70 -5.88
C ALA A 158 -18.12 -34.73 -7.02
N ASP A 159 -16.97 -34.78 -7.69
CA ASP A 159 -16.70 -35.75 -8.76
C ASP A 159 -16.69 -37.19 -8.20
N ALA A 160 -16.14 -37.39 -6.99
CA ALA A 160 -16.17 -38.67 -6.30
C ALA A 160 -17.59 -39.10 -5.91
N ALA A 161 -18.40 -38.18 -5.38
CA ALA A 161 -19.80 -38.45 -5.05
C ALA A 161 -20.63 -38.80 -6.30
N ALA A 162 -20.42 -38.08 -7.41
CA ALA A 162 -21.08 -38.36 -8.68
C ALA A 162 -20.73 -39.76 -9.21
N TRP A 163 -19.45 -40.13 -9.13
CA TRP A 163 -19.00 -41.47 -9.53
C TRP A 163 -19.63 -42.58 -8.68
N GLN A 164 -19.70 -42.40 -7.36
CA GLN A 164 -20.36 -43.35 -6.45
C GLN A 164 -21.86 -43.49 -6.76
N ALA A 165 -22.56 -42.38 -7.01
CA ALA A 165 -23.97 -42.39 -7.38
C ALA A 165 -24.20 -43.15 -8.71
N GLN A 166 -23.30 -42.97 -9.69
CA GLN A 166 -23.39 -43.68 -10.98
C GLN A 166 -23.20 -45.19 -10.81
N GLN A 167 -22.25 -45.62 -9.97
CA GLN A 167 -22.06 -47.05 -9.68
C GLN A 167 -23.28 -47.66 -8.98
N GLN A 168 -23.88 -46.96 -8.01
CA GLN A 168 -25.11 -47.42 -7.36
C GLN A 168 -26.29 -47.54 -8.33
N ALA A 169 -26.44 -46.57 -9.25
CA ALA A 169 -27.47 -46.61 -10.28
C ALA A 169 -27.30 -47.79 -11.26
N GLN A 170 -26.06 -48.11 -11.65
CA GLN A 170 -25.76 -49.31 -12.46
C GLN A 170 -26.06 -50.62 -11.71
N THR A 171 -25.82 -50.65 -10.40
CA THR A 171 -26.08 -51.85 -9.59
C THR A 171 -27.60 -52.10 -9.42
N GLN A 172 -28.39 -51.04 -9.21
CA GLN A 172 -29.85 -51.15 -9.13
C GLN A 172 -30.49 -51.52 -10.47
N SER A 173 -30.00 -51.01 -11.61
CA SER A 173 -30.56 -51.37 -12.92
C SER A 173 -30.29 -52.83 -13.31
N GLN A 174 -29.20 -53.44 -12.83
CA GLN A 174 -28.94 -54.88 -12.99
C GLN A 174 -29.87 -55.76 -12.14
N GLN A 175 -30.30 -55.29 -10.96
CA GLN A 175 -31.28 -55.98 -10.13
C GLN A 175 -32.73 -55.75 -10.57
N ALA A 176 -33.00 -54.66 -11.30
CA ALA A 176 -34.29 -54.36 -11.90
C ALA A 176 -34.44 -54.89 -13.34
N GLN A 177 -33.65 -55.90 -13.74
CA GLN A 177 -33.99 -56.72 -14.91
C GLN A 177 -35.36 -57.37 -14.67
N PRO A 178 -36.40 -57.04 -15.45
CA PRO A 178 -37.64 -57.81 -15.41
C PRO A 178 -37.26 -59.22 -15.88
N GLN A 179 -37.36 -60.21 -15.00
CA GLN A 179 -37.20 -61.65 -15.31
C GLN A 179 -38.30 -62.18 -16.26
N THR A 180 -38.92 -61.33 -17.07
CA THR A 180 -40.15 -61.63 -17.82
C THR A 180 -40.00 -61.44 -19.32
N GLN A 181 -38.92 -61.95 -19.90
CA GLN A 181 -38.82 -62.13 -21.35
C GLN A 181 -38.17 -63.49 -21.63
N SER A 182 -38.92 -64.57 -21.38
CA SER A 182 -38.62 -65.86 -22.01
C SER A 182 -38.91 -65.71 -23.51
N GLN A 183 -37.95 -65.17 -24.26
CA GLN A 183 -37.97 -64.95 -25.72
C GLN A 183 -37.90 -66.28 -26.50
N GLY A 184 -38.66 -67.28 -26.07
CA GLY A 184 -38.76 -68.58 -26.72
C GLY A 184 -40.17 -68.81 -27.24
N THR A 185 -40.30 -69.64 -28.26
CA THR A 185 -41.59 -70.19 -28.68
C THR A 185 -42.07 -71.19 -27.62
N ALA A 186 -43.32 -71.08 -27.18
CA ALA A 186 -43.92 -71.93 -26.16
C ALA A 186 -45.18 -72.62 -26.69
N HIS A 187 -45.48 -73.78 -26.11
CA HIS A 187 -46.63 -74.57 -26.51
C HIS A 187 -47.82 -74.36 -25.57
N GLY A 188 -49.02 -74.13 -26.10
CA GLY A 188 -50.24 -74.02 -25.30
C GLY A 188 -50.47 -75.27 -24.44
N GLY A 189 -50.54 -75.09 -23.12
CA GLY A 189 -50.73 -76.16 -22.13
C GLY A 189 -49.46 -76.81 -21.59
N ALA A 190 -48.28 -76.49 -22.15
CA ALA A 190 -46.99 -76.92 -21.59
C ALA A 190 -46.69 -76.19 -20.28
N PHE A 191 -45.84 -76.80 -19.45
CA PHE A 191 -45.41 -76.22 -18.18
C PHE A 191 -44.52 -75.00 -18.39
N CYS A 192 -44.63 -74.03 -17.49
CA CYS A 192 -43.81 -72.84 -17.47
C CYS A 192 -43.23 -72.62 -16.08
N SER A 193 -42.06 -71.97 -16.02
CA SER A 193 -41.28 -71.83 -14.78
C SER A 193 -41.66 -70.62 -13.94
N SER A 194 -42.29 -69.61 -14.56
CA SER A 194 -42.49 -68.31 -13.94
C SER A 194 -43.89 -67.77 -14.27
N GLU A 195 -44.74 -67.62 -13.26
CA GLU A 195 -46.09 -67.06 -13.44
C GLU A 195 -46.01 -65.64 -14.02
N GLY A 196 -46.85 -65.35 -15.00
CA GLY A 196 -46.85 -64.06 -15.72
C GLY A 196 -45.78 -63.94 -16.82
N ALA A 197 -44.91 -64.93 -17.01
CA ALA A 197 -44.04 -64.96 -18.18
C ALA A 197 -44.86 -64.96 -19.48
N GLN A 198 -44.33 -64.33 -20.52
CA GLN A 198 -44.91 -64.31 -21.86
C GLN A 198 -43.96 -65.00 -22.85
N ALA A 199 -44.54 -65.74 -23.79
CA ALA A 199 -43.82 -66.44 -24.85
C ALA A 199 -44.69 -66.49 -26.11
N GLN A 200 -44.10 -66.49 -27.29
CA GLN A 200 -44.87 -66.59 -28.53
C GLN A 200 -45.29 -68.04 -28.76
N SER A 201 -46.52 -68.30 -29.20
CA SER A 201 -46.98 -69.66 -29.46
C SER A 201 -46.23 -70.28 -30.65
N ASP A 202 -45.82 -71.54 -30.52
CA ASP A 202 -45.19 -72.31 -31.60
C ASP A 202 -46.16 -72.70 -32.73
N ARG A 203 -47.46 -72.67 -32.43
CA ARG A 203 -48.55 -72.99 -33.37
C ARG A 203 -49.28 -71.77 -33.92
N SER A 204 -49.03 -70.59 -33.37
CA SER A 204 -49.72 -69.35 -33.76
C SER A 204 -48.90 -68.12 -33.35
N SER A 205 -49.01 -67.00 -34.06
CA SER A 205 -48.33 -65.75 -33.67
C SER A 205 -48.86 -65.09 -32.38
N ASN A 206 -49.78 -65.74 -31.66
CA ASN A 206 -50.33 -65.27 -30.40
C ASN A 206 -49.31 -65.33 -29.25
N ILE A 207 -49.42 -64.41 -28.30
CA ILE A 207 -48.62 -64.42 -27.07
C ILE A 207 -49.33 -65.28 -26.02
N LEU A 208 -48.63 -66.29 -25.52
CA LEU A 208 -49.07 -67.11 -24.39
C LEU A 208 -48.58 -66.48 -23.09
N THR A 209 -49.41 -66.50 -22.06
CA THR A 209 -49.07 -66.10 -20.69
C THR A 209 -49.03 -67.33 -19.79
N CYS A 210 -47.99 -67.45 -18.98
CA CYS A 210 -47.88 -68.49 -17.97
C CYS A 210 -48.85 -68.21 -16.80
N ARG A 211 -49.80 -69.11 -16.53
CA ARG A 211 -50.80 -68.98 -15.44
C ARG A 211 -51.01 -70.30 -14.71
N VAL A 212 -51.49 -70.23 -13.47
CA VAL A 212 -51.90 -71.43 -12.70
C VAL A 212 -53.13 -72.06 -13.37
N ALA A 213 -53.01 -73.33 -13.77
CA ALA A 213 -54.13 -74.11 -14.26
C ALA A 213 -54.92 -74.72 -13.09
N ALA A 214 -56.10 -75.31 -13.38
CA ALA A 214 -56.97 -75.90 -12.36
C ALA A 214 -56.29 -77.02 -11.52
N ASP A 215 -55.20 -77.59 -12.02
CA ASP A 215 -54.38 -78.59 -11.31
C ASP A 215 -53.29 -77.98 -10.42
N GLY A 216 -53.30 -76.65 -10.21
CA GLY A 216 -52.34 -75.93 -9.36
C GLY A 216 -50.95 -75.75 -9.97
N ARG A 217 -50.72 -76.21 -11.21
CA ARG A 217 -49.42 -76.12 -11.89
C ARG A 217 -49.43 -74.98 -12.91
N LEU A 218 -48.28 -74.33 -13.06
CA LEU A 218 -48.07 -73.26 -14.04
C LEU A 218 -48.03 -73.82 -15.46
N ARG A 219 -48.87 -73.27 -16.35
CA ARG A 219 -48.95 -73.65 -17.76
C ARG A 219 -49.12 -72.44 -18.68
N TRP A 220 -48.62 -72.57 -19.91
CA TRP A 220 -48.84 -71.59 -20.97
C TRP A 220 -50.29 -71.58 -21.43
N LYS A 221 -50.93 -70.42 -21.37
CA LYS A 221 -52.33 -70.19 -21.76
C LYS A 221 -52.41 -68.99 -22.69
N LEU A 222 -53.40 -68.99 -23.59
CA LEU A 222 -53.74 -67.81 -24.38
C LEU A 222 -54.35 -66.73 -23.47
#